data_AF-A0A355WNF2-F1
#
_entry.id   AF-A0A355WNF2-F1
#
_cell.length_a   1.000
_cell.length_b   1.000
_cell.length_c   1.000
_cell.angle_alpha   90.00
_cell.angle_beta   90.00
_cell.angle_gamma   90.00
#
_symmetry.space_group_name_H-M   'P 1'
#
loop_
_entity.id
_entity.type
_entity.pdbx_description
1 polymer ?
#
loop_
_entity_poly.entity_id
_entity_poly.type
_entity_poly.pdbx_seq_one_letter_code
_entity_poly.pdbx_strand_id
1 'polypeptide(L)'
;MAVITPSRRVRRTPFTQGVEAAGVAGYTVYNHMLLASQFRGLVEDYHHLKKYVQIWDVACERQVQIKGPDARRLVDLLTPRDLAAMRPDRCMYIPVTDQNGGLLNDPVLLQVGPDTYWISIADSDLLLWISAVAACKGF
;
A
#
# COMPACT_ATOMS: atom_id res chain seq x y z
N MET A 1 -11.51 -10.33 23.86
CA MET A 1 -10.90 -9.75 22.63
C MET A 1 -9.94 -8.65 23.04
N ALA A 2 -8.83 -8.49 22.32
CA ALA A 2 -7.96 -7.33 22.51
C ALA A 2 -8.66 -6.05 22.02
N VAL A 3 -8.45 -4.93 22.71
CA VAL A 3 -8.98 -3.61 22.34
C VAL A 3 -7.83 -2.77 21.83
N ILE A 4 -8.00 -2.11 20.68
CA ILE A 4 -7.02 -1.18 20.12
C ILE A 4 -7.35 0.23 20.62
N THR A 5 -6.47 0.81 21.43
CA THR A 5 -6.63 2.20 21.91
C THR A 5 -6.27 3.20 20.81
N PRO A 6 -7.15 4.15 20.47
CA PRO A 6 -6.83 5.22 19.52
C PRO A 6 -5.62 6.04 19.99
N SER A 7 -4.71 6.33 19.07
CA SER A 7 -3.50 7.13 19.35
C SER A 7 -2.98 7.79 18.09
N ARG A 8 -2.04 8.73 18.20
CA ARG A 8 -1.38 9.31 17.02
C ARG A 8 -0.54 8.29 16.23
N ARG A 9 -0.11 7.20 16.86
CA ARG A 9 0.66 6.13 16.21
C ARG A 9 -0.22 5.24 15.34
N VAL A 10 -1.47 5.02 15.75
CA VAL A 10 -2.50 4.36 14.93
C VAL A 10 -3.26 5.45 14.18
N ARG A 11 -2.71 5.87 13.05
CA ARG A 11 -3.11 7.10 12.38
C ARG A 11 -4.56 7.04 11.89
N ARG A 12 -5.28 8.14 12.10
CA ARG A 12 -6.54 8.42 11.37
C ARG A 12 -6.21 8.80 9.92
N THR A 13 -7.22 8.73 9.07
CA THR A 13 -7.21 9.10 7.66
C THR A 13 -7.93 10.44 7.45
N PRO A 14 -7.78 11.10 6.29
CA PRO A 14 -8.62 12.24 5.91
C PRO A 14 -10.12 11.92 5.87
N PHE A 15 -10.50 10.64 5.75
CA PHE A 15 -11.88 10.19 5.56
C PHE A 15 -12.49 9.60 6.83
N THR A 16 -11.74 9.49 7.93
CA THR A 16 -12.19 8.79 9.14
C THR A 16 -13.51 9.33 9.68
N GLN A 17 -13.73 10.65 9.66
CA GLN A 17 -15.00 11.24 10.10
C GLN A 17 -16.19 10.76 9.24
N GLY A 18 -16.01 10.66 7.92
CA GLY A 18 -17.05 10.17 7.01
C GLY A 18 -17.31 8.67 7.18
N VAL A 19 -16.25 7.89 7.38
CA VAL A 19 -16.32 6.45 7.67
C VAL A 19 -17.04 6.17 9.00
N GLU A 20 -16.73 6.94 10.05
CA GLU A 20 -17.42 6.88 11.34
C GLU A 20 -18.91 7.26 11.20
N ALA A 21 -19.21 8.34 10.49
CA ALA A 21 -20.59 8.76 10.22
C ALA A 21 -21.39 7.75 9.38
N ALA A 22 -20.71 6.99 8.51
CA ALA A 22 -21.29 5.91 7.71
C ALA A 22 -21.52 4.61 8.51
N GLY A 23 -21.18 4.57 9.80
CA GLY A 23 -21.49 3.46 10.70
C GLY A 23 -20.53 2.28 10.61
N VAL A 24 -19.22 2.54 10.41
CA VAL A 24 -18.19 1.51 10.53
C VAL A 24 -18.31 0.75 11.86
N ALA A 25 -18.29 -0.58 11.79
CA ALA A 25 -18.42 -1.46 12.94
C ALA A 25 -17.08 -2.05 13.42
N GLY A 26 -16.06 -2.03 12.56
CA GLY A 26 -14.75 -2.59 12.87
C GLY A 26 -13.63 -1.95 12.07
N TYR A 27 -12.46 -1.84 12.71
CA TYR A 27 -11.22 -1.42 12.09
C TYR A 27 -10.16 -2.51 12.24
N THR A 28 -9.30 -2.61 11.24
CA THR A 28 -7.95 -3.16 11.39
C THR A 28 -6.91 -2.03 11.37
N VAL A 29 -5.66 -2.37 11.64
CA VAL A 29 -4.52 -1.46 11.48
C VAL A 29 -3.66 -1.98 10.32
N TYR A 30 -3.37 -1.11 9.37
CA TYR A 30 -2.60 -1.41 8.17
C TYR A 30 -1.65 -0.25 7.90
N ASN A 31 -0.35 -0.54 7.74
CA ASN A 31 0.72 0.45 7.67
C ASN A 31 0.58 1.52 8.77
N HIS A 32 0.37 1.11 10.02
CA HIS A 32 0.17 2.02 11.16
C HIS A 32 -0.95 3.07 10.96
N MET A 33 -1.99 2.72 10.20
CA MET A 33 -3.15 3.56 9.90
C MET A 33 -4.44 2.75 10.01
N LEU A 34 -5.55 3.40 10.36
CA LEU A 34 -6.86 2.75 10.43
C LEU A 34 -7.33 2.34 9.03
N LEU A 35 -7.84 1.11 8.92
CA LEU A 35 -8.54 0.59 7.76
C LEU A 35 -9.89 0.03 8.21
N ALA A 36 -10.99 0.55 7.68
CA ALA A 36 -12.32 0.03 7.96
C ALA A 36 -12.44 -1.40 7.42
N SER A 37 -12.79 -2.34 8.30
CA SER A 37 -12.88 -3.77 7.94
C SER A 37 -14.30 -4.30 7.88
N GLN A 38 -15.27 -3.60 8.46
CA GLN A 38 -16.66 -4.04 8.51
C GLN A 38 -17.63 -2.86 8.72
N PHE A 39 -18.79 -2.91 8.04
CA PHE A 39 -19.91 -1.98 8.26
C PHE A 39 -21.16 -2.71 8.74
N ARG A 40 -21.83 -3.48 7.87
CA ARG A 40 -23.08 -4.19 8.24
C ARG A 40 -22.83 -5.65 8.62
N GLY A 41 -21.70 -6.20 8.18
CA GLY A 41 -21.33 -7.60 8.40
C GLY A 41 -20.62 -8.16 7.17
N LEU A 42 -19.62 -9.01 7.38
CA LEU A 42 -18.77 -9.52 6.29
C LEU A 42 -19.56 -10.09 5.10
N VAL A 43 -20.60 -10.89 5.37
CA VAL A 43 -21.42 -11.53 4.33
C VAL A 43 -22.33 -10.52 3.62
N GLU A 44 -22.93 -9.58 4.36
CA GLU A 44 -23.78 -8.55 3.77
C GLU A 44 -22.96 -7.57 2.94
N ASP A 45 -21.84 -7.08 3.49
CA ASP A 45 -20.91 -6.16 2.84
C ASP A 45 -20.36 -6.80 1.54
N TYR A 46 -20.07 -8.10 1.54
CA TYR A 46 -19.71 -8.87 0.33
C TYR A 46 -20.83 -8.91 -0.72
N HIS A 47 -22.06 -9.25 -0.32
CA HIS A 47 -23.18 -9.32 -1.26
C HIS A 47 -23.51 -7.95 -1.84
N HIS A 48 -23.40 -6.89 -1.04
CA HIS A 48 -23.54 -5.51 -1.50
C HIS A 48 -22.45 -5.14 -2.49
N LEU A 49 -21.18 -5.42 -2.20
CA LEU A 49 -20.04 -5.15 -3.09
C LEU A 49 -20.24 -5.77 -4.49
N LYS A 50 -20.78 -6.99 -4.55
CA LYS A 50 -21.00 -7.70 -5.82
C LYS A 50 -22.25 -7.25 -6.60
N LYS A 51 -23.19 -6.56 -5.95
CA LYS A 51 -24.48 -6.16 -6.56
C LYS A 51 -24.59 -4.65 -6.80
N TYR A 52 -23.83 -3.86 -6.07
CA TYR A 52 -23.90 -2.40 -6.05
C TYR A 52 -22.49 -1.79 -6.07
N VAL A 53 -22.36 -0.54 -5.64
CA VAL A 53 -21.08 0.19 -5.55
C VAL A 53 -20.75 0.51 -4.11
N GLN A 54 -19.48 0.48 -3.76
CA GLN A 54 -18.97 0.92 -2.46
C GLN A 54 -17.86 1.95 -2.66
N ILE A 55 -17.73 2.87 -1.70
CA ILE A 55 -16.63 3.84 -1.64
C ILE A 55 -15.83 3.50 -0.40
N TRP A 56 -14.54 3.24 -0.57
CA TRP A 56 -13.67 2.75 0.51
C TRP A 56 -12.62 3.79 0.87
N ASP A 57 -12.41 3.92 2.18
CA ASP A 57 -11.21 4.57 2.71
C ASP A 57 -10.08 3.55 2.78
N VAL A 58 -9.26 3.53 1.74
CA VAL A 58 -8.04 2.72 1.64
C VAL A 58 -6.78 3.59 1.77
N ALA A 59 -6.86 4.73 2.49
CA ALA A 59 -5.72 5.62 2.66
C ALA A 59 -4.51 4.97 3.37
N CYS A 60 -4.72 3.82 4.01
CA CYS A 60 -3.67 3.00 4.61
C CYS A 60 -2.77 2.28 3.58
N GLU A 61 -3.19 2.16 2.31
CA GLU A 61 -2.32 1.76 1.21
C GLU A 61 -1.38 2.95 0.93
N ARG A 62 -0.19 2.91 1.54
CA ARG A 62 0.74 4.04 1.54
C ARG A 62 1.60 4.01 0.28
N GLN A 63 2.05 5.20 -0.14
CA GLN A 63 2.96 5.31 -1.28
C GLN A 63 4.39 5.46 -0.80
N VAL A 64 5.28 4.63 -1.32
CA VAL A 64 6.72 4.89 -1.32
C VAL A 64 7.09 5.53 -2.66
N GLN A 65 7.56 6.77 -2.64
CA GLN A 65 8.03 7.45 -3.83
C GLN A 65 9.53 7.21 -4.02
N ILE A 66 9.91 6.73 -5.19
CA ILE A 66 11.30 6.66 -5.64
C ILE A 66 11.47 7.67 -6.76
N LYS A 67 12.42 8.59 -6.61
CA LYS A 67 12.66 9.66 -7.58
C LYS A 67 14.16 9.91 -7.75
N GLY A 68 14.60 10.02 -9.00
CA GLY A 68 15.99 10.31 -9.35
C GLY A 68 16.47 9.48 -10.55
N PRO A 69 17.65 9.80 -11.11
CA PRO A 69 18.13 9.21 -12.36
C PRO A 69 18.23 7.67 -12.31
N ASP A 70 18.46 7.10 -11.13
CA ASP A 70 18.55 5.65 -10.92
C ASP A 70 17.25 5.00 -10.41
N ALA A 71 16.13 5.74 -10.38
CA ALA A 71 14.88 5.26 -9.80
C ALA A 71 14.40 3.95 -10.45
N ARG A 72 14.53 3.83 -11.79
CA ARG A 72 14.15 2.61 -12.50
C ARG A 72 15.04 1.43 -12.10
N ARG A 73 16.36 1.65 -12.01
CA ARG A 73 17.35 0.65 -11.61
C ARG A 73 17.08 0.15 -10.19
N LEU A 74 16.67 1.02 -9.28
CA LEU A 74 16.30 0.63 -7.91
C LEU A 74 15.03 -0.21 -7.91
N VAL A 75 14.00 0.20 -8.66
CA VAL A 75 12.75 -0.56 -8.78
C VAL A 75 13.00 -1.95 -9.36
N ASP A 76 13.79 -2.06 -10.44
CA ASP A 76 14.15 -3.34 -11.05
C ASP A 76 14.91 -4.27 -10.07
N LEU A 77 15.70 -3.70 -9.15
CA LEU A 77 16.40 -4.49 -8.13
C LEU A 77 15.45 -5.06 -7.06
N LEU A 78 14.33 -4.39 -6.78
CA LEU A 78 13.41 -4.76 -5.71
C LEU A 78 12.49 -5.92 -6.07
N THR A 79 12.22 -6.14 -7.36
CA THR A 79 11.22 -7.12 -7.82
C THR A 79 11.80 -8.11 -8.83
N PRO A 80 11.44 -9.40 -8.76
CA PRO A 80 11.77 -10.36 -9.81
C PRO A 80 10.88 -10.21 -11.06
N ARG A 81 9.83 -9.37 -11.02
CA ARG A 81 8.95 -9.16 -12.16
C ARG A 81 9.67 -8.35 -13.23
N ASP A 82 9.66 -8.85 -14.47
CA ASP A 82 10.17 -8.08 -15.60
C ASP A 82 9.28 -6.83 -15.86
N LEU A 83 9.93 -5.66 -15.81
CA LEU A 83 9.31 -4.35 -16.01
C LEU A 83 9.64 -3.75 -17.39
N ALA A 84 10.27 -4.49 -18.30
CA ALA A 84 10.55 -4.04 -19.67
C ALA A 84 9.26 -3.66 -20.43
N ALA A 85 8.15 -4.33 -20.12
CA ALA A 85 6.84 -4.04 -20.71
C ALA A 85 6.09 -2.89 -20.02
N MET A 86 6.66 -2.27 -18.97
CA MET A 86 6.02 -1.15 -18.28
C MET A 86 5.87 0.03 -19.23
N ARG A 87 4.67 0.63 -19.22
CA ARG A 87 4.34 1.80 -20.02
C ARG A 87 3.88 2.92 -19.10
N PRO A 88 4.03 4.19 -19.51
CA PRO A 88 3.36 5.31 -18.85
C PRO A 88 1.86 5.01 -18.67
N ASP A 89 1.28 5.55 -17.59
CA ASP A 89 -0.13 5.42 -17.23
C ASP A 89 -0.63 3.97 -17.00
N ARG A 90 0.29 3.03 -16.77
CA ARG A 90 -0.06 1.66 -16.36
C ARG A 90 0.48 1.34 -14.98
N CYS A 91 -0.33 0.58 -14.24
CA CYS A 91 0.06 0.00 -12.98
C CYS A 91 0.55 -1.45 -13.20
N MET A 92 1.51 -1.89 -12.39
CA MET A 92 1.98 -3.27 -12.40
C MET A 92 2.07 -3.80 -10.98
N TYR A 93 1.45 -4.96 -10.71
CA TYR A 93 1.66 -5.68 -9.46
C TYR A 93 3.10 -6.22 -9.38
N ILE A 94 3.89 -5.84 -8.39
CA ILE A 94 5.29 -6.27 -8.30
C ILE A 94 5.48 -7.01 -6.97
N PRO A 95 5.85 -8.30 -6.96
CA PRO A 95 6.35 -8.92 -5.74
C PRO A 95 7.65 -8.23 -5.34
N VAL A 96 7.82 -7.80 -4.10
CA VAL A 96 9.10 -7.29 -3.60
C VAL A 96 9.72 -8.34 -2.70
N THR A 97 10.95 -8.73 -3.00
CA THR A 97 11.62 -9.84 -2.32
C THR A 97 12.90 -9.40 -1.61
N ASP A 98 13.29 -10.16 -0.59
CA ASP A 98 14.59 -10.04 0.04
C ASP A 98 15.69 -10.74 -0.78
N GLN A 99 16.93 -10.73 -0.26
CA GLN A 99 18.09 -11.36 -0.88
C GLN A 99 18.00 -12.89 -1.04
N ASN A 100 17.08 -13.55 -0.32
CA ASN A 100 16.84 -14.99 -0.37
C ASN A 100 15.62 -15.34 -1.24
N GLY A 101 14.97 -14.35 -1.85
CA GLY A 101 13.73 -14.52 -2.61
C GLY A 101 12.47 -14.61 -1.73
N GLY A 102 12.57 -14.33 -0.43
CA GLY A 102 11.42 -14.27 0.48
C GLY A 102 10.58 -13.02 0.20
N LEU A 103 9.24 -13.15 0.21
CA LEU A 103 8.33 -12.03 -0.06
C LEU A 103 8.32 -11.05 1.12
N LEU A 104 8.63 -9.78 0.84
CA LEU A 104 8.60 -8.68 1.81
C LEU A 104 7.30 -7.86 1.74
N ASN A 105 6.77 -7.71 0.52
CA ASN A 105 5.56 -6.96 0.21
C ASN A 105 5.11 -7.33 -1.22
N ASP A 106 3.84 -7.09 -1.55
CA ASP A 106 3.24 -7.36 -2.85
C ASP A 106 2.54 -6.12 -3.46
N PRO A 107 3.28 -5.01 -3.65
CA PRO A 107 2.69 -3.73 -4.01
C PRO A 107 2.22 -3.62 -5.47
N VAL A 108 1.54 -2.50 -5.74
CA VAL A 108 1.30 -2.00 -7.09
C VAL A 108 2.25 -0.85 -7.42
N LEU A 109 3.02 -1.01 -8.49
CA LEU A 109 3.94 -0.01 -9.03
C LEU A 109 3.22 0.89 -10.04
N LEU A 110 3.51 2.19 -9.98
CA LEU A 110 3.08 3.20 -10.93
C LEU A 110 4.28 4.05 -11.36
N GLN A 111 4.40 4.36 -12.65
CA GLN A 111 5.31 5.39 -13.13
C GLN A 111 4.53 6.69 -13.25
N VAL A 112 4.72 7.60 -12.31
CA VAL A 112 3.93 8.85 -12.19
C VAL A 112 4.63 10.06 -12.82
N GLY A 113 5.82 9.86 -13.36
CA GLY A 113 6.56 10.86 -14.13
C GLY A 113 7.90 10.33 -14.65
N PRO A 114 8.67 11.14 -15.38
CA PRO A 114 10.05 10.83 -15.71
C PRO A 114 10.82 10.54 -14.42
N ASP A 115 11.52 9.40 -14.37
CA ASP A 115 12.36 9.01 -13.25
C ASP A 115 11.66 9.07 -11.87
N THR A 116 10.33 8.92 -11.85
CA THR A 116 9.51 9.03 -10.65
C THR A 116 8.50 7.90 -10.60
N TYR A 117 8.60 7.07 -9.56
CA TYR A 117 7.77 5.89 -9.35
C TYR A 117 7.09 5.95 -7.99
N TRP A 118 5.85 5.49 -7.94
CA TRP A 118 5.13 5.21 -6.70
C TRP A 118 4.94 3.72 -6.54
N ILE A 119 5.25 3.22 -5.35
CA ILE A 119 4.98 1.86 -4.93
C ILE A 119 3.85 1.94 -3.90
N SER A 120 2.66 1.48 -4.28
CA SER A 120 1.47 1.39 -3.44
C SER A 120 1.55 0.12 -2.61
N ILE A 121 1.93 0.24 -1.34
CA ILE A 121 2.39 -0.90 -0.54
C ILE A 121 1.29 -1.64 0.20
N ALA A 122 1.53 -2.95 0.37
CA ALA A 122 0.85 -3.76 1.34
C ALA A 122 1.32 -3.46 2.79
N ASP A 123 0.99 -4.29 3.78
CA ASP A 123 1.27 -4.03 5.21
C ASP A 123 2.68 -4.44 5.65
N SER A 124 3.68 -3.62 5.31
CA SER A 124 5.01 -3.69 5.91
C SER A 124 5.74 -2.35 5.76
N ASP A 125 6.74 -2.09 6.60
CA ASP A 125 7.52 -0.85 6.57
C ASP A 125 8.53 -0.82 5.40
N LEU A 126 8.03 -1.01 4.17
CA LEU A 126 8.83 -1.18 2.96
C LEU A 126 9.70 0.05 2.64
N LEU A 127 9.28 1.24 3.07
CA LEU A 127 10.09 2.46 2.98
C LEU A 127 11.47 2.28 3.65
N LEU A 128 11.51 1.65 4.82
CA LEU A 128 12.75 1.45 5.57
C LEU A 128 13.68 0.49 4.85
N TRP A 129 13.12 -0.60 4.30
CA TRP A 129 13.86 -1.55 3.47
C TRP A 129 14.45 -0.89 2.22
N ILE A 130 13.62 -0.20 1.44
CA ILE A 130 14.05 0.45 0.18
C ILE A 130 15.10 1.51 0.47
N SER A 131 14.94 2.30 1.54
CA SER A 131 15.92 3.32 1.94
C SER A 131 17.27 2.71 2.30
N ALA A 132 17.28 1.57 3.01
CA ALA A 132 18.50 0.85 3.34
C ALA A 132 19.18 0.26 2.09
N VAL A 133 18.41 -0.34 1.17
CA VAL A 133 18.94 -0.85 -0.11
C VAL A 133 19.56 0.28 -0.92
N ALA A 134 18.86 1.42 -1.05
CA ALA A 134 19.34 2.59 -1.78
C ALA A 134 20.69 3.08 -1.21
N ALA A 135 20.77 3.28 0.11
CA ALA A 135 21.96 3.76 0.80
C ALA A 135 23.15 2.78 0.67
N CYS A 136 22.93 1.48 0.84
CA CYS A 136 24.00 0.48 0.84
C CYS A 136 24.52 0.15 -0.58
N LYS A 137 23.73 0.38 -1.62
CA LYS A 137 24.07 0.05 -3.02
C LYS A 137 24.47 1.27 -3.85
N GLY A 138 24.52 2.47 -3.25
CA GLY A 138 24.95 3.70 -3.90
C GLY A 138 23.98 4.18 -4.98
N PHE A 139 22.68 4.19 -4.67
CA PHE A 139 21.65 4.82 -5.48
C PHE A 139 21.49 6.31 -5.16
#